data_AF-A0A7V8VXU8-F1
#
_entry.id   AF-A0A7V8VXU8-F1
#
_cell.length_a   1.000
_cell.length_b   1.000
_cell.length_c   1.000
_cell.angle_alpha   90.00
_cell.angle_beta   90.00
_cell.angle_gamma   90.00
#
_symmetry.space_group_name_H-M   'P 1'
#
loop_
_entity.id
_entity.type
_entity.pdbx_description
1 polymer ?
#
loop_
_entity_poly.entity_id
_entity_poly.type
_entity_poly.pdbx_seq_one_letter_code
_entity_poly.pdbx_strand_id
1 'polypeptide(L)'
;MPSHTDPNNSNVLVAPDRVYLIDWDGVMLSDPLRDIALILWWYVPPERGEAILQRCWLPDAASAATIDRVFWWAAVSSLRVALWIDRQARGDDAIRSFLADFIAAAHGLPNPRRLTP
;
A
#
# COMPACT_ATOMS: atom_id res chain seq x y z
N MET A 1 -6.68 2.81 -14.37
CA MET A 1 -6.88 1.34 -14.35
C MET A 1 -7.84 0.97 -13.23
N PRO A 2 -8.57 -0.15 -13.31
CA PRO A 2 -9.32 -0.65 -12.16
C PRO A 2 -8.39 -0.89 -10.97
N SER A 3 -8.77 -0.39 -9.80
CA SER A 3 -8.03 -0.53 -8.54
C SER A 3 -8.97 -1.05 -7.47
N HIS A 4 -8.51 -2.05 -6.72
CA HIS A 4 -9.18 -2.68 -5.59
C HIS A 4 -9.40 -1.71 -4.43
N THR A 5 -8.48 -0.76 -4.26
CA THR A 5 -8.47 0.30 -3.22
C THR A 5 -8.15 -0.15 -1.80
N ASP A 6 -8.29 -1.44 -1.49
CA ASP A 6 -7.90 -2.04 -0.19
C ASP A 6 -7.36 -3.49 -0.31
N PRO A 7 -6.23 -3.71 -0.99
CA PRO A 7 -5.63 -5.04 -1.19
C PRO A 7 -4.86 -5.50 0.06
N ASN A 8 -5.54 -5.65 1.19
CA ASN A 8 -4.96 -6.15 2.45
C ASN A 8 -4.97 -7.68 2.53
N ASN A 9 -4.26 -8.25 3.51
CA ASN A 9 -4.15 -9.70 3.70
C ASN A 9 -5.49 -10.43 3.92
N SER A 10 -6.52 -9.75 4.43
CA SER A 10 -7.86 -10.35 4.62
C SER A 10 -8.62 -10.48 3.29
N ASN A 11 -8.21 -9.71 2.28
CA ASN A 11 -8.78 -9.73 0.94
C ASN A 11 -7.98 -10.59 -0.06
N VAL A 12 -6.92 -11.27 0.41
CA VAL A 12 -6.08 -12.14 -0.42
C VAL A 12 -6.25 -13.61 -0.01
N LEU A 13 -6.69 -14.45 -0.96
CA LEU A 13 -6.77 -15.89 -0.77
C LEU A 13 -5.65 -16.59 -1.55
N VAL A 14 -4.86 -17.40 -0.86
CA VAL A 14 -3.77 -18.17 -1.47
C VAL A 14 -4.21 -19.61 -1.67
N ALA A 15 -4.19 -20.07 -2.91
CA ALA A 15 -4.39 -21.45 -3.31
C ALA A 15 -3.06 -22.03 -3.84
N PRO A 16 -2.93 -23.37 -3.99
CA PRO A 16 -1.67 -23.99 -4.40
C PRO A 16 -1.08 -23.48 -5.72
N ASP A 17 -1.94 -23.06 -6.67
CA ASP A 17 -1.55 -22.67 -8.03
C ASP A 17 -1.82 -21.18 -8.36
N ARG A 18 -2.46 -20.44 -7.44
CA ARG A 18 -2.90 -19.06 -7.71
C ARG A 18 -3.22 -18.25 -6.47
N VAL A 19 -3.30 -16.95 -6.67
CA VAL A 19 -3.73 -15.98 -5.67
C VAL A 19 -5.01 -15.31 -6.16
N TYR A 20 -6.00 -15.21 -5.29
CA TYR A 20 -7.25 -14.51 -5.56
C TYR A 20 -7.32 -13.25 -4.71
N LEU A 21 -7.88 -12.18 -5.30
CA LEU A 21 -8.28 -10.97 -4.60
C LEU A 21 -9.81 -10.95 -4.56
N ILE A 22 -10.37 -10.74 -3.36
CA ILE A 22 -11.82 -10.71 -3.09
C ILE A 22 -12.22 -9.36 -2.52
N ASP A 23 -13.53 -9.11 -2.37
CA ASP A 23 -14.07 -7.84 -1.83
C ASP A 23 -13.89 -6.62 -2.76
N TRP A 24 -14.45 -6.75 -3.98
CA TRP A 24 -14.35 -5.72 -5.02
C TRP A 24 -15.38 -4.59 -4.93
N ASP A 25 -16.15 -4.49 -3.84
CA ASP A 25 -17.22 -3.49 -3.70
C ASP A 25 -16.69 -2.05 -3.74
N GLY A 26 -15.42 -1.84 -3.37
CA GLY A 26 -14.72 -0.56 -3.41
C GLY A 26 -14.04 -0.22 -4.74
N VAL A 27 -14.18 -1.05 -5.78
CA VAL A 27 -13.41 -0.91 -7.03
C VAL A 27 -13.66 0.44 -7.71
N MET A 28 -12.59 1.06 -8.20
CA MET A 28 -12.72 2.28 -9.00
C MET A 28 -11.60 2.44 -10.03
N LEU A 29 -11.82 3.34 -10.99
CA LEU A 29 -10.78 3.78 -11.90
C LEU A 29 -9.83 4.72 -11.15
N SER A 30 -8.55 4.32 -11.07
CA SER A 30 -7.53 5.09 -10.39
C SER A 30 -6.17 4.99 -11.07
N ASP A 31 -5.20 5.64 -10.44
CA ASP A 31 -3.79 5.47 -10.72
C ASP A 31 -3.39 3.97 -10.62
N PRO A 32 -2.70 3.40 -11.63
CA PRO A 32 -2.20 2.02 -11.60
C PRO A 32 -1.35 1.66 -10.37
N LEU A 33 -0.63 2.63 -9.80
CA LEU A 33 0.22 2.44 -8.63
C LEU A 33 -0.56 2.43 -7.32
N ARG A 34 -1.85 2.77 -7.34
CA ARG A 34 -2.63 2.88 -6.10
C ARG A 34 -2.56 1.62 -5.28
N ASP A 35 -2.94 0.46 -5.84
CA ASP A 35 -2.93 -0.81 -5.10
C ASP A 35 -1.50 -1.30 -4.86
N ILE A 36 -0.63 -1.15 -5.87
CA ILE A 36 0.77 -1.58 -5.81
C ILE A 36 1.52 -0.89 -4.68
N ALA A 37 1.26 0.40 -4.44
CA ALA A 37 1.88 1.16 -3.37
C ALA A 37 1.56 0.58 -1.98
N LEU A 38 0.32 0.13 -1.73
CA LEU A 38 -0.04 -0.49 -0.44
C LEU A 38 0.66 -1.85 -0.29
N ILE A 39 0.72 -2.63 -1.36
CA ILE A 39 1.42 -3.92 -1.38
C ILE A 39 2.90 -3.71 -1.08
N LEU A 40 3.55 -2.77 -1.77
CA LEU A 40 4.95 -2.42 -1.56
C LEU A 40 5.21 -1.89 -0.16
N TRP A 41 4.32 -1.04 0.35
CA TRP A 41 4.53 -0.35 1.62
C TRP A 41 4.38 -1.29 2.83
N TRP A 42 3.41 -2.21 2.82
CA TRP A 42 3.10 -3.04 4.00
C TRP A 42 3.53 -4.51 3.88
N TYR A 43 3.73 -5.05 2.68
CA TYR A 43 3.86 -6.50 2.49
C TYR A 43 5.12 -6.94 1.73
N VAL A 44 5.88 -6.01 1.14
CA VAL A 44 7.08 -6.34 0.37
C VAL A 44 8.32 -5.77 1.05
N PRO A 45 9.38 -6.58 1.28
CA PRO A 45 10.67 -6.07 1.73
C PRO A 45 11.23 -5.03 0.75
N PRO A 46 11.80 -3.90 1.21
CA PRO A 46 12.27 -2.81 0.35
C PRO A 46 13.22 -3.26 -0.77
N GLU A 47 14.07 -4.24 -0.48
CA GLU A 47 15.07 -4.79 -1.40
C GLU A 47 14.41 -5.51 -2.59
N ARG A 48 13.14 -5.89 -2.46
CA ARG A 48 12.32 -6.50 -3.52
C ARG A 48 11.41 -5.50 -4.23
N GLY A 49 11.31 -4.27 -3.75
CA GLY A 49 10.35 -3.29 -4.27
C GLY A 49 10.54 -2.99 -5.75
N GLU A 50 11.79 -2.74 -6.18
CA GLU A 50 12.11 -2.50 -7.58
C GLU A 50 11.75 -3.72 -8.46
N ALA A 51 12.06 -4.94 -8.01
CA ALA A 51 11.76 -6.17 -8.74
C ALA A 51 10.24 -6.45 -8.86
N ILE A 52 9.43 -5.93 -7.94
CA ILE A 52 7.96 -5.97 -8.05
C ILE A 52 7.49 -4.90 -9.05
N LEU A 53 7.98 -3.66 -8.94
CA LEU A 53 7.63 -2.57 -9.86
C LEU A 53 7.93 -2.93 -11.32
N GLN A 54 9.10 -3.53 -11.60
CA GLN A 54 9.47 -3.99 -12.93
C GLN A 54 8.52 -5.05 -13.51
N ARG A 55 7.79 -5.78 -12.66
CA ARG A 55 6.76 -6.75 -13.08
C ARG A 55 5.39 -6.11 -13.32
N CYS A 56 5.16 -4.87 -12.90
CA CYS A 56 3.85 -4.23 -12.92
C CYS A 56 3.41 -3.67 -14.29
N TRP A 57 4.04 -4.06 -15.41
CA TRP A 57 3.75 -3.52 -16.76
C TRP A 57 3.73 -1.99 -16.83
N LEU A 58 4.52 -1.32 -16.00
CA LEU A 58 4.69 0.13 -16.01
C LEU A 58 5.91 0.47 -16.87
N PRO A 59 5.77 1.33 -17.90
CA PRO A 59 6.87 1.67 -18.81
C PRO A 59 8.11 2.22 -18.09
N ASP A 60 7.91 2.96 -16.99
CA ASP A 60 8.95 3.66 -16.25
C ASP A 60 8.97 3.26 -14.76
N ALA A 61 8.89 1.95 -14.50
CA ALA A 61 8.68 1.38 -13.17
C ALA A 61 9.69 1.79 -12.08
N ALA A 62 10.91 2.17 -12.46
CA ALA A 62 11.96 2.62 -11.53
C ALA A 62 12.30 4.12 -11.68
N SER A 63 11.48 4.90 -12.38
CA SER A 63 11.69 6.36 -12.48
C SER A 63 11.37 7.05 -11.15
N ALA A 64 12.03 8.19 -10.90
CA ALA A 64 11.74 9.03 -9.74
C ALA A 64 10.24 9.37 -9.62
N ALA A 65 9.58 9.66 -10.74
CA ALA A 65 8.15 9.96 -10.77
C ALA A 65 7.26 8.78 -10.34
N THR A 66 7.64 7.54 -10.68
CA THR A 66 6.94 6.34 -10.21
C THR A 66 7.13 6.16 -8.71
N ILE A 67 8.36 6.35 -8.21
CA ILE A 67 8.67 6.24 -6.78
C ILE A 67 7.92 7.30 -5.97
N ASP A 68 7.87 8.54 -6.44
CA ASP A 68 7.11 9.63 -5.80
C ASP A 68 5.61 9.27 -5.68
N ARG A 69 5.03 8.65 -6.71
CA ARG A 69 3.63 8.19 -6.69
C ARG A 69 3.43 7.02 -5.73
N VAL A 70 4.41 6.12 -5.60
CA VAL A 70 4.36 5.04 -4.60
C VAL A 70 4.30 5.63 -3.19
N PHE A 71 5.18 6.58 -2.88
CA PHE A 71 5.17 7.28 -1.59
C PHE A 71 3.87 8.06 -1.36
N TRP A 72 3.38 8.75 -2.39
CA TRP A 72 2.10 9.46 -2.32
C TRP A 72 0.95 8.53 -1.94
N TRP A 73 0.81 7.39 -2.63
CA TRP A 73 -0.28 6.45 -2.36
C TRP A 73 -0.11 5.73 -1.02
N ALA A 74 1.13 5.45 -0.59
CA ALA A 74 1.40 4.94 0.75
C ALA A 74 0.97 5.94 1.84
N ALA A 75 1.29 7.23 1.66
CA ALA A 75 0.90 8.29 2.58
C ALA A 75 -0.63 8.42 2.66
N VAL A 76 -1.29 8.63 1.52
CA VAL A 76 -2.76 8.80 1.46
C VAL A 76 -3.48 7.60 2.08
N SER A 77 -3.00 6.39 1.82
CA SER A 77 -3.65 5.18 2.33
C SER A 77 -3.45 5.03 3.83
N SER A 78 -2.25 5.35 4.34
CA SER A 78 -1.98 5.36 5.79
C SER A 78 -2.87 6.36 6.53
N LEU A 79 -3.02 7.58 5.99
CA LEU A 79 -3.93 8.58 6.55
C LEU A 79 -5.39 8.11 6.53
N ARG A 80 -5.84 7.50 5.42
CA ARG A 80 -7.21 6.97 5.31
C ARG A 80 -7.49 5.89 6.35
N VAL A 81 -6.53 5.00 6.60
CA VAL A 81 -6.67 3.97 7.64
C VAL A 81 -6.74 4.61 9.02
N ALA A 82 -5.85 5.56 9.34
CA ALA A 82 -5.89 6.28 10.62
C ALA A 82 -7.26 6.94 10.87
N LEU A 83 -7.80 7.64 9.86
CA LEU A 83 -9.12 8.29 9.94
C LEU A 83 -10.26 7.27 10.06
N TRP A 84 -10.15 6.11 9.41
CA TRP A 84 -11.14 5.04 9.56
C TRP A 84 -11.15 4.50 10.98
N ILE A 85 -9.97 4.22 11.56
CA ILE A 85 -9.82 3.74 12.94
C ILE A 85 -10.40 4.74 13.96
N ASP A 86 -10.09 6.02 13.78
CA ASP A 86 -10.61 7.12 14.61
C ASP A 86 -12.15 7.15 14.60
N ARG A 87 -12.77 7.04 13.43
CA ARG A 87 -14.24 6.97 13.30
C ARG A 87 -14.88 5.75 13.95
N GLN A 88 -14.13 4.65 14.08
CA GLN A 88 -14.60 3.44 14.76
C GLN A 88 -14.39 3.49 16.28
N ALA A 89 -13.82 4.59 16.80
CA ALA A 89 -13.40 4.73 18.20
C ALA A 89 -12.49 3.57 18.67
N ARG A 90 -11.63 3.06 17.76
CA ARG A 90 -10.72 1.94 18.03
C ARG A 90 -9.33 2.51 18.39
N GLY A 91 -8.94 2.41 19.66
CA GLY A 91 -7.57 2.56 20.21
C GLY A 91 -6.55 3.50 19.56
N ASP A 92 -6.07 4.49 20.32
CA ASP A 92 -5.09 5.52 19.92
C ASP A 92 -3.77 4.98 19.33
N ASP A 93 -3.28 3.83 19.80
CA ASP A 93 -1.98 3.29 19.36
C ASP A 93 -1.96 2.91 17.88
N ALA A 94 -3.08 2.38 17.38
CA ALA A 94 -3.22 2.04 15.97
C ALA A 94 -3.27 3.30 15.10
N ILE A 95 -3.99 4.33 15.55
CA ILE A 95 -4.04 5.64 14.88
C ILE A 95 -2.63 6.23 14.78
N ARG A 96 -1.89 6.26 15.90
CA ARG A 96 -0.51 6.77 15.95
C ARG A 96 0.41 6.02 14.99
N SER A 97 0.26 4.70 14.93
CA SER A 97 1.04 3.83 14.03
C SER A 97 0.83 4.18 12.55
N PHE A 98 -0.42 4.34 12.11
CA PHE A 98 -0.72 4.72 10.72
C PHE A 98 -0.40 6.19 10.42
N LEU A 99 -0.47 7.10 11.41
CA LEU A 99 0.02 8.47 11.24
C LEU A 99 1.55 8.52 11.10
N ALA A 100 2.29 7.67 11.81
CA ALA A 100 3.73 7.55 11.63
C ALA A 100 4.09 7.07 10.21
N ASP A 101 3.37 6.09 9.68
CA ASP A 101 3.50 5.67 8.28
C ASP A 101 3.20 6.81 7.31
N PHE A 102 2.11 7.57 7.53
CA PHE A 102 1.76 8.72 6.71
C PHE A 102 2.90 9.74 6.65
N ILE A 103 3.46 10.11 7.81
CA ILE A 103 4.56 11.06 7.91
C ILE A 103 5.80 10.51 7.18
N ALA A 104 6.17 9.26 7.43
CA ALA A 104 7.32 8.64 6.78
C ALA A 104 7.17 8.65 5.26
N ALA A 105 6.03 8.19 4.74
CA ALA A 105 5.76 8.15 3.31
C ALA A 105 5.75 9.55 2.68
N ALA A 106 5.14 10.54 3.34
CA ALA A 106 5.09 11.93 2.87
C ALA A 106 6.48 12.57 2.77
N HIS A 107 7.46 12.08 3.52
CA HIS A 107 8.85 12.52 3.47
C HIS A 107 9.77 11.60 2.65
N GLY A 108 9.24 10.59 1.96
CA GLY A 108 10.05 9.64 1.19
C GLY A 108 10.91 8.73 2.07
N LEU A 109 10.56 8.60 3.35
CA LEU A 109 11.28 7.78 4.32
C LEU A 109 10.76 6.33 4.32
N PRO A 110 11.58 5.37 4.74
CA PRO A 110 11.14 3.99 4.94
C PRO A 110 9.91 3.83 5.84
N ASN A 111 9.12 2.80 5.59
CA ASN A 111 8.04 2.40 6.48
C ASN A 111 8.60 2.15 7.91
N PRO A 112 8.11 2.85 8.95
CA PRO A 112 8.59 2.70 10.33
C PRO A 112 8.20 1.37 10.97
N ARG A 113 7.16 0.69 10.45
CA ARG A 113 6.64 -0.60 10.93
C ARG A 113 7.17 -1.80 10.15
N ARG A 114 8.36 -1.67 9.56
CA ARG A 114 9.05 -2.76 8.86
C ARG A 114 8.95 -4.05 9.67
N LEU A 115 8.36 -5.07 9.05
CA LEU A 115 8.59 -6.44 9.48
C LEU A 115 10.08 -6.70 9.24
N THR A 116 10.85 -6.72 10.32
CA THR A 116 12.21 -7.27 10.27
C THR A 116 12.09 -8.77 9.99
N PRO A 117 12.95 -9.34 9.14
CA PRO A 117 12.90 -10.76 8.82
C PRO A 117 13.06 -11.65 10.05
#